data_AF-A0A672YTP0-F1
#
_entry.id   AF-A0A672YTP0-F1
#
_cell.length_a   1.000
_cell.length_b   1.000
_cell.length_c   1.000
_cell.angle_alpha   90.00
_cell.angle_beta   90.00
_cell.angle_gamma   90.00
#
_symmetry.space_group_name_H-M   'P 1'
#
loop_
_entity.id
_entity.type
_entity.pdbx_description
1 polymer ?
#
loop_
_entity_poly.entity_id
_entity_poly.type
_entity_poly.pdbx_seq_one_letter_code
_entity_poly.pdbx_strand_id
1 'polypeptide(L)' 'LKLPHCKLETLRLSGCQITEEGCSSLVSGLKSNPSHLRQLDLSYNHPGESGVKGLCDQLENPPFRLDTLW' A
#
# COMPACT_ATOMS: atom_id res chain seq x y z
N LEU A 1 3.90 -6.34 -20.64
CA LEU A 1 2.48 -6.01 -20.85
C LEU A 1 2.05 -4.92 -19.87
N LYS A 2 1.78 -3.70 -20.33
CA LYS A 2 0.87 -2.79 -19.59
C LYS A 2 -0.52 -3.12 -20.11
N LEU A 3 -1.36 -3.77 -19.31
CA LEU A 3 -2.77 -3.90 -19.64
C LEU A 3 -3.40 -2.53 -19.34
N PRO A 4 -3.81 -1.75 -20.36
CA PRO A 4 -4.23 -0.36 -20.18
C PRO A 4 -5.48 -0.19 -19.30
N HIS A 5 -6.10 -1.29 -18.87
CA HIS A 5 -7.32 -1.32 -18.06
C HIS A 5 -7.23 -2.19 -16.80
N CYS A 6 -6.05 -2.70 -16.43
CA CYS A 6 -5.90 -3.37 -15.13
C CYS A 6 -5.79 -2.35 -14.01
N LYS A 7 -6.92 -2.10 -13.34
CA LYS A 7 -7.00 -1.29 -12.13
C LYS A 7 -7.03 -2.21 -10.92
N LEU A 8 -5.95 -2.25 -10.15
CA LEU A 8 -5.93 -2.98 -8.90
C LEU A 8 -6.57 -2.11 -7.81
N GLU A 9 -7.76 -2.49 -7.34
CA GLU A 9 -8.48 -1.76 -6.29
C GLU A 9 -8.23 -2.33 -4.89
N THR A 10 -7.92 -3.63 -4.79
CA THR A 10 -7.64 -4.32 -3.52
C THR A 10 -6.35 -5.11 -3.61
N LEU A 11 -5.47 -4.94 -2.62
CA LEU A 11 -4.22 -5.68 -2.46
C LEU A 11 -4.21 -6.33 -1.07
N ARG A 12 -4.19 -7.66 -1.02
CA ARG A 12 -4.11 -8.43 0.23
C ARG A 12 -2.76 -9.11 0.34
N LEU A 13 -2.00 -8.74 1.35
CA LEU A 13 -0.67 -9.25 1.67
C LEU A 13 -0.60 -9.73 3.11
N SER A 14 -1.74 -10.16 3.65
CA SER A 14 -1.84 -10.64 5.02
C SER A 14 -0.92 -11.85 5.25
N GLY A 15 -0.15 -11.82 6.34
CA GLY A 15 0.75 -12.93 6.71
C GLY A 15 1.94 -13.14 5.76
N CYS A 16 2.27 -12.16 4.92
CA CYS A 16 3.37 -12.25 3.95
C CYS A 16 4.76 -11.98 4.53
N GLN A 17 4.91 -11.91 5.85
CA GLN A 17 6.18 -11.61 6.54
C GLN A 17 6.80 -10.27 6.10
N ILE A 18 5.96 -9.30 5.74
CA ILE A 18 6.43 -7.97 5.36
C ILE A 18 7.06 -7.30 6.58
N THR A 19 8.32 -6.91 6.41
CA THR A 19 9.10 -6.14 7.38
C THR A 19 8.96 -4.64 7.11
N GLU A 20 9.57 -3.82 7.96
CA GLU A 20 9.62 -2.37 7.78
C GLU A 20 10.22 -1.92 6.43
N GLU A 21 11.28 -2.59 5.99
CA GLU A 21 11.89 -2.35 4.68
C GLU A 21 10.94 -2.70 3.53
N GLY A 22 10.23 -3.83 3.66
CA GLY A 22 9.21 -4.26 2.71
C GLY A 22 8.05 -3.27 2.61
N CYS A 23 7.61 -2.76 3.77
CA CYS A 23 6.56 -1.74 3.83
C CYS A 23 7.02 -0.41 3.21
N SER A 24 8.26 0.01 3.47
CA SER A 24 8.84 1.21 2.86
C SER A 24 8.93 1.08 1.33
N SER A 25 9.31 -0.09 0.83
CA SER A 25 9.32 -0.40 -0.60
C SER A 25 7.91 -0.37 -1.20
N LEU A 26 6.92 -0.90 -0.48
CA LEU A 26 5.52 -0.87 -0.89
C LEU A 26 4.99 0.57 -0.99
N VAL A 27 5.25 1.41 0.02
CA VAL A 27 4.89 2.84 0.01
C VAL A 27 5.53 3.57 -1.18
N SER A 28 6.82 3.31 -1.47
CA SER A 28 7.51 3.88 -2.62
C SER A 28 6.86 3.45 -3.96
N GLY A 29 6.51 2.16 -4.07
CA GLY A 29 5.78 1.62 -5.22
C GLY A 29 4.44 2.30 -5.44
N LEU A 30 3.64 2.44 -4.38
CA LEU A 30 2.35 3.15 -4.42
C LEU A 30 2.52 4.60 -4.88
N LYS A 31 3.51 5.33 -4.35
CA LYS A 31 3.82 6.71 -4.75
C LYS A 31 4.21 6.84 -6.22
N SER A 32 5.03 5.91 -6.71
CA SER A 32 5.57 5.93 -8.07
C SER A 32 4.51 5.68 -9.16
N ASN A 33 3.45 4.97 -8.80
CA ASN A 33 2.35 4.63 -9.70
C ASN A 33 1.04 4.88 -8.97
N PRO A 34 0.46 6.09 -9.07
CA PRO A 34 -0.81 6.41 -8.45
C PRO A 34 -1.88 5.43 -8.90
N SER A 35 -2.07 4.41 -8.08
CA SER A 35 -2.94 3.30 -8.35
C SER A 35 -4.36 3.67 -7.95
N HIS A 36 -5.33 2.99 -8.54
CA HIS A 36 -6.71 3.02 -8.05
C HIS A 36 -6.89 2.16 -6.80
N LEU A 37 -5.82 1.88 -6.04
CA LEU A 37 -5.87 1.03 -4.88
C LEU A 37 -6.66 1.74 -3.78
N ARG A 38 -7.78 1.12 -3.40
CA ARG A 38 -8.71 1.59 -2.38
C ARG A 38 -8.58 0.80 -1.09
N GLN A 39 -8.07 -0.43 -1.17
CA GLN A 39 -7.97 -1.33 -0.03
C GLN A 39 -6.61 -2.00 0.01
N LEU A 40 -5.95 -1.92 1.15
CA LEU A 40 -4.69 -2.59 1.43
C LEU A 40 -4.83 -3.37 2.73
N ASP A 41 -4.55 -4.67 2.68
CA ASP A 41 -4.52 -5.54 3.86
C ASP A 41 -3.08 -6.03 4.07
N LEU A 42 -2.50 -5.57 5.17
CA LEU A 42 -1.20 -5.93 5.72
C LEU A 42 -1.33 -6.60 7.10
N SER A 43 -2.52 -7.09 7.48
CA SER A 43 -2.73 -7.80 8.74
C SER A 43 -1.74 -8.96 8.89
N TYR A 44 -1.30 -9.26 10.11
CA TYR A 44 -0.29 -10.30 10.40
C TYR A 44 1.08 -10.06 9.71
N ASN A 45 1.48 -8.80 9.52
CA ASN A 45 2.84 -8.41 9.14
C ASN A 45 3.49 -7.52 10.20
N HIS A 46 4.75 -7.12 9.96
CA HIS A 46 5.55 -6.28 10.85
C HIS A 46 6.05 -5.03 10.10
N PRO A 47 5.17 -4.11 9.70
CA PRO A 47 5.53 -2.93 8.89
C PRO A 47 6.42 -1.91 9.60
N GLY A 48 6.64 -2.04 10.92
CA GLY A 48 7.42 -1.10 11.72
C GLY A 48 6.79 0.30 11.79
N GLU A 49 7.37 1.18 12.61
CA GLU A 49 6.83 2.54 12.78
C GLU A 49 6.97 3.38 11.51
N SER A 50 8.10 3.27 10.81
CA SER A 50 8.31 4.07 9.59
C SER A 50 7.42 3.61 8.43
N GLY A 51 7.18 2.30 8.30
CA GLY A 51 6.28 1.75 7.30
C GLY A 51 4.83 2.17 7.56
N VAL A 52 4.36 2.11 8.80
CA VAL A 52 3.02 2.59 9.20
C VAL A 52 2.89 4.08 8.91
N LYS A 53 3.86 4.89 9.34
CA LYS A 53 3.84 6.34 9.08
C LYS A 53 3.76 6.63 7.58
N GLY A 54 4.57 5.93 6.77
CA GLY A 54 4.56 6.10 5.31
C GLY A 54 3.21 5.75 4.66
N LEU A 55 2.48 4.78 5.20
CA LEU A 55 1.12 4.43 4.78
C LEU A 55 0.09 5.49 5.22
N CYS A 56 0.19 6.02 6.43
CA CYS A 56 -0.64 7.13 6.91
C CYS A 56 -0.45 8.39 6.06
N ASP A 57 0.80 8.77 5.78
CA ASP A 57 1.11 9.91 4.91
C ASP A 57 0.54 9.74 3.49
N GLN A 58 0.35 8.49 3.02
CA GLN A 58 -0.31 8.20 1.74
C GLN A 58 -1.83 8.35 1.81
N LEU A 59 -2.46 7.99 2.93
CA LEU A 59 -3.90 8.16 3.14
C LEU A 59 -4.31 9.64 3.13
N GLU A 60 -3.42 10.52 3.59
CA GLU A 60 -3.69 11.95 3.75
C GLU A 60 -3.41 12.78 2.48
N ASN A 61 -2.89 12.18 1.40
CA ASN A 61 -2.39 12.92 0.24
C ASN A 61 -3.13 12.57 -1.08
N PRO A 62 -4.08 13.39 -1.56
CA PRO A 62 -4.78 13.15 -2.82
C PRO A 62 -3.81 13.22 -4.04
N PRO A 63 -4.02 12.41 -5.10
CA PRO A 63 -5.25 11.69 -5.47
C PRO A 63 -5.37 10.29 -4.88
N PHE A 64 -4.48 9.89 -3.97
CA PHE A 64 -4.54 8.59 -3.32
C PHE A 64 -5.72 8.56 -2.34
N ARG A 65 -6.54 7.52 -2.47
CA ARG A 65 -7.73 7.30 -1.66
C ARG A 65 -7.79 5.84 -1.25
N LEU A 66 -6.88 5.44 -0.37
CA LEU A 66 -7.04 4.21 0.38
C LEU A 66 -8.20 4.46 1.36
N ASP A 67 -9.31 3.75 1.15
CA ASP A 67 -10.49 3.86 2.00
C ASP A 67 -10.34 2.98 3.24
N THR A 68 -9.54 1.91 3.17
CA THR A 68 -9.35 1.02 4.30
C THR A 68 -7.99 0.35 4.30
N LEU A 69 -7.39 0.30 5.49
CA LEU A 69 -6.13 -0.35 5.81
C LEU A 69 -6.38 -1.35 6.95
N TRP A 70 -6.02 -2.61 6.74
CA TRP A 70 -6.06 -3.69 7.74
C TRP A 70 -4.68 -4.27 7.96
#